data_AF-A0A813DVY6-F1
#
_entry.id   AF-A0A813DVY6-F1
#
_cell.length_a   1.000
_cell.length_b   1.000
_cell.length_c   1.000
_cell.angle_alpha   90.00
_cell.angle_beta   90.00
_cell.angle_gamma   90.00
#
_symmetry.space_group_name_H-M   'P 1'
#
loop_
_entity.id
_entity.type
_entity.pdbx_description
1 polymer ?
#
loop_
_entity_poly.entity_id
_entity_poly.type
_entity_poly.pdbx_seq_one_letter_code
_entity_poly.pdbx_strand_id
1 'polypeptide(L)'
;EAAPRLPSVKEGSQREEGSGRGRGFRLLSFLLRVSPDHGAGLDLEPERGGMRVEKVYDEPGQPGVLSQDLITKISEVSLQGNPDRVEAMFGKHFADGVEITVRRSQ
;
A
#
# COMPACT_ATOMS: atom_id res chain seq x y z
N GLU A 1 -17.52 -7.00 57.28
CA GLU A 1 -16.83 -8.11 56.61
C GLU A 1 -16.88 -7.87 55.11
N ALA A 2 -15.72 -7.74 54.49
CA ALA A 2 -15.56 -7.43 53.08
C ALA A 2 -15.20 -8.70 52.32
N ALA A 3 -15.82 -8.93 51.16
CA ALA A 3 -15.24 -9.70 50.07
C ALA A 3 -15.81 -9.18 48.72
N PRO A 4 -14.96 -8.98 47.69
CA PRO A 4 -15.23 -8.10 46.58
C PRO A 4 -15.96 -8.80 45.43
N ARG A 5 -16.84 -8.06 44.76
CA ARG A 5 -17.47 -8.49 43.50
C ARG A 5 -16.54 -8.08 42.36
N LEU A 6 -15.81 -9.04 41.81
CA LEU A 6 -15.05 -8.89 40.57
C LEU A 6 -16.01 -8.50 39.44
N PRO A 7 -15.77 -7.43 38.68
CA PRO A 7 -16.45 -7.23 37.41
C PRO A 7 -15.86 -8.21 36.39
N SER A 8 -16.72 -9.05 35.80
CA SER A 8 -16.42 -9.84 34.60
C SER A 8 -15.74 -8.96 33.56
N VAL A 9 -14.47 -9.27 33.29
CA VAL A 9 -13.75 -8.80 32.12
C VAL A 9 -14.54 -9.21 30.88
N LYS A 10 -15.17 -8.24 30.22
CA LYS A 10 -15.67 -8.42 28.86
C LYS A 10 -14.48 -8.19 27.93
N GLU A 11 -13.66 -9.23 27.76
CA GLU A 11 -12.72 -9.34 26.64
C GLU A 11 -13.54 -9.47 25.35
N GLY A 12 -13.93 -8.32 24.82
CA GLY A 12 -14.40 -8.16 23.46
C GLY A 12 -13.48 -7.17 22.80
N SER A 13 -12.28 -7.61 22.45
CA SER A 13 -11.38 -6.89 21.54
C SER A 13 -12.11 -6.77 20.20
N GLN A 14 -12.83 -5.65 20.04
CA GLN A 14 -13.32 -5.22 18.75
C GLN A 14 -12.09 -4.80 17.94
N ARG A 15 -11.46 -5.79 17.30
CA ARG A 15 -10.69 -5.55 16.09
C ARG A 15 -11.70 -5.19 15.03
N GLU A 16 -12.00 -3.90 14.94
CA GLU A 16 -12.68 -3.33 13.79
C GLU A 16 -11.69 -3.37 12.61
N GLU A 17 -11.50 -4.56 12.04
CA GLU A 17 -11.06 -4.71 10.66
C GLU A 17 -12.18 -4.14 9.80
N GLY A 18 -12.03 -2.86 9.47
CA GLY A 18 -12.89 -2.13 8.57
C GLY A 18 -13.03 -2.86 7.23
N SER A 19 -14.21 -3.44 7.05
CA SER A 19 -15.12 -3.16 5.93
C SER A 19 -14.51 -3.18 4.52
N GLY A 20 -14.82 -4.24 3.77
CA GLY A 20 -14.47 -4.32 2.35
C GLY A 20 -15.06 -5.52 1.59
N ARG A 21 -16.31 -5.92 1.83
CA ARG A 21 -17.04 -6.73 0.85
C ARG A 21 -17.39 -5.84 -0.35
N GLY A 22 -16.50 -5.78 -1.35
CA GLY A 22 -16.76 -5.07 -2.61
C GLY A 22 -15.87 -5.63 -3.72
N ARG A 23 -16.46 -5.95 -4.89
CA ARG A 23 -15.83 -6.37 -6.17
C ARG A 23 -14.37 -6.83 -6.06
N GLY A 24 -14.11 -8.13 -6.13
CA GLY A 24 -12.80 -8.76 -5.83
C GLY A 24 -11.59 -8.09 -6.47
N PHE A 25 -10.95 -7.18 -5.73
CA PHE A 25 -9.60 -6.71 -6.00
C PHE A 25 -8.65 -7.40 -5.03
N ARG A 26 -7.50 -7.84 -5.54
CA ARG A 26 -6.44 -8.38 -4.70
C ARG A 26 -5.48 -7.27 -4.34
N LEU A 27 -5.20 -7.15 -3.04
CA LEU A 27 -4.10 -6.33 -2.55
C LEU A 27 -2.86 -7.22 -2.55
N LEU A 28 -1.84 -6.80 -3.29
CA LEU A 28 -0.56 -7.50 -3.40
C LEU A 28 0.53 -6.59 -2.86
N SER A 29 1.37 -7.11 -1.97
CA SER A 29 2.55 -6.41 -1.47
C SER A 29 3.80 -6.87 -2.22
N PHE A 30 4.61 -5.91 -2.65
CA PHE A 30 5.86 -6.14 -3.37
C PHE A 30 6.97 -5.29 -2.79
N LEU A 31 8.21 -5.78 -2.87
CA LEU A 31 9.38 -4.99 -2.53
C LEU A 31 9.84 -4.23 -3.77
N LEU A 32 9.87 -2.91 -3.67
CA LEU A 32 10.33 -2.02 -4.71
C LEU A 32 11.85 -2.17 -4.88
N ARG A 33 12.31 -2.49 -6.09
CA ARG A 33 13.72 -2.43 -6.45
C ARG A 33 14.03 -1.08 -7.07
N VAL A 34 15.01 -0.35 -6.54
CA VAL A 34 15.46 0.93 -7.07
C VAL A 34 16.95 0.86 -7.36
N SER A 35 17.31 0.94 -8.63
CA SER A 35 18.71 1.07 -9.04
C SER A 35 19.16 2.52 -9.03
N PRO A 36 20.41 2.81 -8.63
CA PRO A 36 20.95 4.17 -8.60
C PRO A 36 21.02 4.81 -10.01
N ASP A 37 21.26 4.00 -11.05
CA ASP A 37 21.38 4.48 -12.43
C ASP A 37 20.01 4.62 -13.15
N HIS A 38 19.03 3.79 -12.82
CA HIS A 38 17.76 3.67 -13.57
C HIS A 38 16.48 3.91 -12.73
N GLY A 39 16.60 4.20 -11.43
CA GLY A 39 15.45 4.33 -10.53
C GLY A 39 14.73 2.99 -10.35
N ALA A 40 13.40 2.99 -10.17
CA ALA A 40 12.63 1.75 -10.04
C ALA A 40 12.22 1.11 -11.38
N GLY A 41 12.50 1.76 -12.51
CA GLY A 41 11.99 1.31 -13.80
C GLY A 41 10.46 1.19 -13.80
N LEU A 42 9.76 2.11 -13.14
CA LEU A 42 8.31 2.18 -13.13
C LEU A 42 7.87 3.55 -13.64
N ASP A 43 6.94 3.52 -14.59
CA ASP A 43 6.19 4.68 -15.02
C ASP A 43 4.92 4.75 -14.17
N LEU A 44 4.82 5.79 -13.34
CA LEU A 44 3.76 5.97 -12.37
C LEU A 44 3.01 7.26 -12.63
N GLU A 45 1.69 7.17 -12.70
CA GLU A 45 0.81 8.32 -12.81
C GLU A 45 0.12 8.59 -11.47
N PRO A 46 0.31 9.77 -10.86
CA PRO A 46 -0.36 10.12 -9.61
C PRO A 46 -1.85 10.36 -9.85
N GLU A 47 -2.68 9.62 -9.12
CA GLU A 47 -4.14 9.70 -9.21
C GLU A 47 -4.79 9.77 -7.83
N ARG A 48 -6.10 10.01 -7.78
CA ARG A 48 -6.81 10.22 -6.50
C ARG A 48 -6.75 9.00 -5.55
N GLY A 49 -6.59 7.81 -6.12
CA GLY A 49 -6.53 6.54 -5.41
C GLY A 49 -5.11 6.08 -5.03
N GLY A 50 -4.06 6.76 -5.51
CA GLY A 50 -2.67 6.36 -5.33
C GLY A 50 -1.81 6.61 -6.55
N MET A 51 -0.79 5.77 -6.74
CA MET A 51 0.09 5.82 -7.91
C MET A 51 -0.27 4.68 -8.85
N ARG A 52 -0.78 4.98 -10.04
CA ARG A 52 -1.10 3.96 -11.04
C ARG A 52 0.12 3.65 -11.87
N VAL A 53 0.40 2.36 -12.03
CA VAL A 53 1.48 1.88 -12.87
C VAL A 53 1.01 1.95 -14.31
N GLU A 54 1.54 2.88 -15.09
CA GLU A 54 1.28 2.93 -16.53
C GLU A 54 2.14 1.91 -17.26
N LYS A 55 3.42 1.83 -16.88
CA LYS A 55 4.39 0.94 -17.51
C LYS A 55 5.45 0.44 -16.53
N VAL A 56 5.91 -0.79 -16.75
CA VAL A 56 7.04 -1.39 -16.06
C VAL A 56 8.14 -1.58 -17.09
N TYR A 57 9.32 -1.03 -16.81
CA TYR A 57 10.53 -1.20 -17.64
C TYR A 57 11.27 -2.48 -17.23
N ASP A 58 11.97 -3.11 -18.16
CA ASP A 58 12.70 -4.37 -17.93
C ASP A 58 13.92 -4.21 -16.99
N GLU A 59 14.54 -3.03 -16.94
CA GLU A 59 15.68 -2.73 -16.07
C GLU A 59 15.36 -1.55 -15.15
N PRO A 60 15.44 -1.68 -13.82
CA PRO A 60 15.75 -2.88 -13.02
C PRO A 60 14.66 -3.97 -13.00
N GLY A 61 13.48 -3.69 -13.55
CA GLY A 61 12.33 -4.59 -13.48
C GLY A 61 11.74 -4.69 -12.06
N GLN A 62 10.42 -4.83 -11.98
CA GLN A 62 9.72 -4.99 -10.71
C GLN A 62 8.97 -6.31 -10.67
N PRO A 63 9.57 -7.36 -10.08
CA PRO A 63 8.98 -8.69 -10.09
C PRO A 63 7.65 -8.69 -9.33
N GLY A 64 6.55 -8.93 -10.06
CA GLY A 64 5.20 -9.04 -9.52
C GLY A 64 4.32 -7.79 -9.73
N VAL A 65 4.93 -6.63 -9.99
CA VAL A 65 4.22 -5.41 -10.38
C VAL A 65 3.87 -5.50 -11.87
N LEU A 66 2.64 -5.19 -12.22
CA LEU A 66 2.17 -5.14 -13.60
C LEU A 66 1.73 -3.73 -13.97
N SER A 67 1.79 -3.42 -15.26
CA SER A 67 1.07 -2.28 -15.82
C SER A 67 -0.41 -2.36 -15.47
N GLN A 68 -1.02 -1.23 -15.18
CA GLN A 68 -2.37 -1.00 -14.68
C GLN A 68 -2.61 -1.32 -13.19
N ASP A 69 -1.60 -1.75 -12.44
CA ASP A 69 -1.72 -1.88 -10.99
C ASP A 69 -1.83 -0.51 -10.32
N LEU A 70 -2.64 -0.41 -9.26
CA LEU A 70 -2.79 0.82 -8.49
C LEU A 70 -2.07 0.71 -7.14
N ILE A 71 -0.95 1.40 -6.96
CA ILE A 71 -0.24 1.48 -5.69
C ILE A 71 -1.04 2.35 -4.72
N THR A 72 -1.67 1.72 -3.74
CA THR A 72 -2.47 2.40 -2.71
C THR A 72 -1.69 2.72 -1.43
N LYS A 73 -0.52 2.10 -1.26
CA LYS A 73 0.32 2.24 -0.06
C LYS A 73 1.80 2.06 -0.42
N ILE A 74 2.66 2.84 0.21
CA ILE A 74 4.12 2.68 0.18
C ILE A 74 4.64 2.66 1.62
N SER A 75 5.39 1.62 1.94
CA SER A 75 5.81 1.24 3.28
C SER A 75 4.60 1.18 4.23
N GLU A 76 4.51 2.11 5.16
CA GLU A 76 3.43 2.23 6.14
C GLU A 76 2.48 3.39 5.80
N VAL A 77 2.72 4.09 4.70
CA VAL A 77 2.00 5.31 4.31
C VAL A 77 0.98 5.00 3.22
N SER A 78 -0.29 5.28 3.51
CA SER A 78 -1.37 5.21 2.52
C SER A 78 -1.31 6.40 1.56
N LEU A 79 -1.28 6.10 0.27
CA LEU A 79 -1.24 7.06 -0.82
C LEU A 79 -2.66 7.34 -1.31
N GLN A 80 -3.50 7.93 -0.46
CA GLN A 80 -4.87 8.28 -0.85
C GLN A 80 -5.07 9.79 -0.73
N GLY A 81 -5.77 10.37 -1.71
CA GLY A 81 -6.13 11.79 -1.69
C GLY A 81 -5.63 12.54 -2.91
N ASN A 82 -4.91 13.65 -2.69
CA ASN A 82 -4.52 14.54 -3.78
C ASN A 82 -3.29 13.99 -4.52
N PRO A 83 -3.28 14.02 -5.88
CA PRO A 83 -2.17 13.49 -6.69
C PRO A 83 -0.83 14.17 -6.37
N ASP A 84 -0.80 15.50 -6.19
CA ASP A 84 0.42 16.23 -5.82
C ASP A 84 1.01 15.76 -4.49
N ARG A 85 0.14 15.46 -3.51
CA ARG A 85 0.57 14.94 -2.21
C ARG A 85 1.02 13.50 -2.32
N VAL A 86 0.31 12.69 -3.12
CA VAL A 86 0.65 11.29 -3.37
C VAL A 86 2.04 11.21 -4.01
N GLU A 87 2.32 12.00 -5.03
CA GLU A 87 3.64 12.07 -5.66
C GLU A 87 4.72 12.48 -4.66
N ALA A 88 4.50 13.55 -3.89
CA ALA A 88 5.47 14.01 -2.90
C ALA A 88 5.71 13.00 -1.77
N MET A 89 4.67 12.30 -1.29
CA MET A 89 4.81 11.26 -0.27
C MET A 89 5.48 10.02 -0.84
N PHE A 90 5.10 9.62 -2.05
CA PHE A 90 5.72 8.49 -2.73
C PHE A 90 7.21 8.75 -2.92
N GLY A 91 7.60 9.87 -3.54
CA GLY A 91 9.01 10.21 -3.75
C GLY A 91 9.84 10.31 -2.47
N LYS A 92 9.24 10.71 -1.34
CA LYS A 92 9.92 10.73 -0.03
C LYS A 92 10.16 9.34 0.56
N HIS A 93 9.25 8.41 0.32
CA HIS A 93 9.34 7.03 0.81
C HIS A 93 9.88 6.06 -0.23
N PHE A 94 10.13 6.54 -1.45
CA PHE A 94 10.65 5.77 -2.57
C PHE A 94 12.12 5.48 -2.35
N ALA A 95 12.39 4.28 -1.86
CA ALA A 95 13.73 3.79 -1.59
C ALA A 95 13.86 2.33 -2.08
N ASP A 96 15.08 1.90 -2.35
CA ASP A 96 15.34 0.49 -2.62
C ASP A 96 14.92 -0.38 -1.44
N GLY A 97 14.21 -1.48 -1.72
CA GLY A 97 13.71 -2.42 -0.73
C GLY A 97 12.45 -1.98 0.02
N VAL A 98 11.80 -0.87 -0.36
CA VAL A 98 10.55 -0.45 0.30
C VAL A 98 9.37 -1.33 -0.12
N GLU A 99 8.53 -1.73 0.82
CA GLU A 99 7.30 -2.47 0.49
C GLU A 99 6.26 -1.53 -0.13
N ILE A 100 5.64 -1.91 -1.23
CA ILE A 100 4.49 -1.22 -1.82
C ILE A 100 3.28 -2.15 -1.85
N THR A 101 2.09 -1.62 -1.59
CA THR A 101 0.84 -2.36 -1.74
C THR A 101 0.09 -1.88 -2.97
N VAL A 102 -0.04 -2.78 -3.94
CA VAL A 102 -0.83 -2.55 -5.14
C VAL A 102 -2.20 -3.20 -5.04
N ARG A 103 -3.16 -2.59 -5.69
CA ARG A 103 -4.51 -3.08 -5.86
C ARG A 103 -4.69 -3.48 -7.32
N ARG A 104 -4.94 -4.78 -7.54
CA ARG A 104 -5.21 -5.36 -8.86
C ARG A 104 -6.68 -5.77 -8.95
N SER A 105 -7.39 -5.27 -9.95
CA SER A 105 -8.73 -5.79 -10.28
C SER A 105 -8.56 -7.14 -10.99
N GLN A 106 -9.24 -8.18 -10.51
CA GLN A 106 -9.34 -9.47 -11.22
C GLN A 106 -10.43 -9.42 -12.29
#